data_AF-A0A7Z9W231-F1
#
_entry.id   AF-A0A7Z9W231-F1
#
_cell.length_a   1.000
_cell.length_b   1.000
_cell.length_c   1.000
_cell.angle_alpha   90.00
_cell.angle_beta   90.00
_cell.angle_gamma   90.00
#
_symmetry.space_group_name_H-M   'P 1'
#
loop_
_entity.id
_entity.type
_entity.pdbx_description
1 polymer ?
#
loop_
_entity_poly.entity_id
_entity_poly.type
_entity_poly.pdbx_seq_one_letter_code
_entity_poly.pdbx_strand_id
1 'polypeptide(L)'
;MTMARISGFGRCMIFVLLCNLMSGCGYALAGRGGFLPDYIETIAIPVFENNTIVFDVERLLTQEVRSAFIGRGSYRVQTDLGGADASLTGVINDITITPASFTADQQASR
;
A
#
# COMPACT_ATOMS: atom_id res chain seq x y z
N MET A 1 51.77 35.78 14.79
CA MET A 1 51.13 36.21 13.52
C MET A 1 51.01 34.99 12.62
N THR A 2 49.93 34.22 12.74
CA THR A 2 49.67 33.01 11.93
C THR A 2 48.23 33.07 11.42
N MET A 3 47.98 33.99 10.49
CA MET A 3 46.86 33.92 9.57
C MET A 3 47.25 32.98 8.43
N ALA A 4 46.88 31.70 8.50
CA ALA A 4 46.81 30.80 7.32
C ALA A 4 46.38 29.40 7.77
N ARG A 5 45.07 29.09 7.76
CA ARG A 5 44.51 27.74 7.46
C ARG A 5 42.99 27.58 7.64
N ILE A 6 42.18 28.64 7.58
CA ILE A 6 40.75 28.56 7.90
C ILE A 6 39.86 28.37 6.64
N SER A 7 40.40 28.50 5.42
CA SER A 7 39.61 28.54 4.17
C SER A 7 39.31 27.17 3.51
N GLY A 8 39.99 26.09 3.89
CA GLY A 8 39.80 24.75 3.28
C GLY A 8 38.80 23.86 4.01
N PHE A 9 38.70 23.97 5.33
CA PHE A 9 37.92 23.04 6.17
C PHE A 9 36.42 23.31 6.12
N GLY A 10 36.02 24.59 6.06
CA GLY A 10 34.60 24.99 6.02
C GLY A 10 33.91 24.62 4.69
N ARG A 11 34.64 24.67 3.56
CA ARG A 11 34.10 24.27 2.24
C ARG A 11 33.83 22.77 2.16
N CYS A 12 34.69 21.92 2.74
CA CYS A 12 34.46 20.49 2.81
C CYS A 12 33.26 20.14 3.70
N MET A 13 33.12 20.81 4.85
CA MET A 13 32.02 20.56 5.78
C MET A 13 30.65 20.94 5.19
N ILE A 14 30.58 22.05 4.43
CA ILE A 14 29.37 22.46 3.69
C ILE A 14 29.03 21.47 2.58
N PHE A 15 30.02 20.93 1.87
CA PHE A 15 29.80 19.93 0.82
C PHE A 15 29.26 18.60 1.38
N VAL A 16 29.77 18.15 2.54
CA VAL A 16 29.30 16.94 3.22
C VAL A 16 27.88 17.10 3.75
N LEU A 17 27.54 18.30 4.27
CA LEU A 17 26.18 18.62 4.71
C LEU A 17 25.21 18.62 3.52
N LEU A 18 25.57 19.23 2.38
CA LEU A 18 24.76 19.25 1.16
C LEU A 18 24.53 17.85 0.57
N CYS A 19 25.52 16.96 0.62
CA CYS A 19 25.36 15.56 0.17
C CYS A 19 24.39 14.75 1.04
N ASN A 20 24.29 15.03 2.34
CA ASN A 20 23.33 14.35 3.22
C ASN A 20 21.89 14.78 2.94
N LEU A 21 21.64 16.04 2.56
CA LEU A 21 20.30 16.48 2.17
C LEU A 21 19.81 15.87 0.83
N MET A 22 20.72 15.40 -0.03
CA MET A 22 20.37 14.71 -1.28
C MET A 22 20.18 13.21 -1.13
N SER A 23 20.44 12.65 0.06
CA SER A 23 20.35 11.21 0.32
C SER A 23 18.90 10.79 0.59
N GLY A 24 18.07 10.87 -0.47
CA GLY A 24 16.86 10.09 -0.71
C GLY A 24 15.68 10.31 0.25
N CYS A 25 14.52 10.70 -0.28
CA CYS A 25 13.26 10.72 0.46
C CYS A 25 12.77 9.29 0.79
N GLY A 26 13.56 8.46 1.46
CA GLY A 26 13.15 7.16 2.00
C GLY A 26 12.39 6.23 1.02
N TYR A 27 12.60 6.38 -0.29
CA TYR A 27 11.86 5.60 -1.29
C TYR A 27 12.43 4.19 -1.32
N ALA A 28 11.87 3.32 -0.50
CA ALA A 28 12.06 1.89 -0.64
C ALA A 28 11.37 1.43 -1.93
N LEU A 29 12.04 0.55 -2.70
CA LEU A 29 11.43 -0.09 -3.86
C LEU A 29 10.15 -0.82 -3.42
N ALA A 30 8.99 -0.33 -3.86
CA ALA A 30 7.72 -1.01 -3.66
C ALA A 30 7.81 -2.41 -4.30
N GLY A 31 7.75 -3.46 -3.48
CA GLY A 31 7.82 -4.86 -3.92
C GLY A 31 9.10 -5.64 -3.60
N ARG A 32 10.09 -5.05 -2.90
CA ARG A 32 11.27 -5.80 -2.36
C ARG A 32 11.22 -6.11 -0.87
N GLY A 33 10.37 -5.44 -0.10
CA GLY A 33 10.01 -5.88 1.25
C GLY A 33 8.79 -6.78 1.13
N GLY A 34 8.84 -7.99 1.69
CA GLY A 34 7.62 -8.79 1.88
C GLY A 34 6.57 -7.88 2.50
N PHE A 35 5.43 -7.71 1.81
CA PHE A 35 4.35 -6.84 2.28
C PHE A 35 3.86 -7.26 3.66
N LEU A 36 4.03 -8.55 3.97
CA LEU A 36 3.89 -9.11 5.30
C LEU A 36 5.24 -9.73 5.74
N PRO A 37 5.53 -9.73 7.05
CA PRO A 37 6.67 -10.44 7.63
C PRO A 37 6.76 -11.91 7.17
N ASP A 38 7.97 -12.45 7.12
CA ASP A 38 8.28 -13.81 6.62
C ASP A 38 7.50 -14.93 7.35
N TYR A 39 7.02 -14.68 8.58
CA TYR A 39 6.25 -15.64 9.36
C TYR A 39 4.77 -15.76 8.96
N ILE A 40 4.25 -14.89 8.08
CA ILE A 40 2.85 -14.94 7.65
C ILE A 40 2.78 -15.68 6.32
N GLU A 41 2.44 -16.96 6.36
CA GLU A 41 2.26 -17.79 5.16
C GLU A 41 0.78 -17.89 4.79
N THR A 42 -0.10 -17.96 5.78
CA THR A 42 -1.54 -18.20 5.59
C THR A 42 -2.39 -17.03 6.09
N ILE A 43 -3.26 -16.51 5.22
CA ILE A 43 -4.16 -15.39 5.51
C ILE A 43 -5.61 -15.87 5.38
N ALA A 44 -6.39 -15.73 6.45
CA ALA A 44 -7.82 -15.93 6.45
C ALA A 44 -8.55 -14.65 5.99
N ILE A 45 -9.31 -14.75 4.90
CA ILE A 45 -10.17 -13.68 4.40
C ILE A 45 -11.61 -14.21 4.37
N PRO A 46 -12.35 -14.11 5.50
CA PRO A 46 -13.78 -14.42 5.53
C PRO A 46 -14.57 -13.45 4.64
N VAL A 47 -15.84 -13.79 4.39
CA VAL A 47 -16.76 -12.89 3.69
C VAL A 47 -16.97 -11.64 4.54
N PHE A 48 -16.87 -10.47 3.91
CA PHE A 48 -17.14 -9.19 4.56
C PHE A 48 -18.60 -9.06 4.97
N GLU A 49 -18.89 -8.47 6.13
CA GLU A 49 -20.27 -8.21 6.53
C GLU A 49 -20.85 -7.03 5.73
N ASN A 50 -22.10 -7.14 5.28
CA ASN A 50 -22.78 -6.11 4.49
C ASN A 50 -23.89 -5.43 5.28
N ASN A 51 -23.69 -4.16 5.65
CA ASN A 51 -24.71 -3.32 6.30
C ASN A 51 -25.45 -2.42 5.30
N THR A 52 -25.28 -2.63 4.00
CA THR A 52 -25.90 -1.85 2.93
C THR A 52 -27.07 -2.59 2.27
N ILE A 53 -27.82 -1.87 1.43
CA ILE A 53 -28.93 -2.44 0.64
C ILE A 53 -28.47 -3.12 -0.65
N VAL A 54 -27.18 -3.08 -0.97
CA VAL A 54 -26.66 -3.60 -2.24
C VAL A 54 -26.26 -5.05 -2.04
N PHE A 55 -27.04 -5.94 -2.63
CA PHE A 55 -26.78 -7.38 -2.58
C PHE A 55 -25.51 -7.74 -3.35
N ASP A 56 -24.87 -8.84 -2.95
CA ASP A 56 -23.73 -9.47 -3.63
C ASP A 56 -22.39 -8.69 -3.59
N VAL A 57 -22.40 -7.44 -3.11
CA VAL A 57 -21.18 -6.61 -3.04
C VAL A 57 -20.15 -7.19 -2.08
N GLU A 58 -20.57 -7.78 -0.96
CA GLU A 58 -19.68 -8.47 -0.04
C GLU A 58 -18.85 -9.55 -0.74
N ARG A 59 -19.49 -10.35 -1.60
CA ARG A 59 -18.86 -11.46 -2.29
C ARG A 59 -17.92 -10.96 -3.37
N LEU A 60 -18.35 -9.98 -4.16
CA LEU A 60 -17.52 -9.33 -5.18
C LEU A 60 -16.28 -8.69 -4.56
N LEU A 61 -16.46 -7.90 -3.50
CA LEU A 61 -15.36 -7.23 -2.81
C LEU A 61 -14.41 -8.25 -2.17
N THR A 62 -14.95 -9.28 -1.51
CA THR A 62 -14.15 -10.39 -0.97
C THR A 62 -13.33 -11.06 -2.08
N GLN A 63 -13.92 -11.34 -3.24
CA GLN A 63 -13.23 -11.99 -4.35
C GLN A 63 -12.09 -11.12 -4.91
N GLU A 64 -12.33 -9.81 -5.10
CA GLU A 64 -11.30 -8.89 -5.59
C GLU A 64 -10.16 -8.73 -4.59
N VAL A 65 -10.48 -8.62 -3.30
CA VAL A 65 -9.48 -8.57 -2.23
C VAL A 65 -8.65 -9.85 -2.24
N ARG A 66 -9.29 -11.03 -2.29
CA ARG A 66 -8.57 -12.32 -2.37
C ARG A 66 -7.66 -12.39 -3.59
N SER A 67 -8.13 -11.96 -4.76
CA SER A 67 -7.35 -11.90 -5.99
C SER A 67 -6.12 -11.01 -5.86
N ALA A 68 -6.28 -9.83 -5.24
CA ALA A 68 -5.17 -8.91 -4.98
C ALA A 68 -4.11 -9.49 -4.05
N PHE A 69 -4.52 -10.26 -3.02
CA PHE A 69 -3.59 -10.94 -2.12
C PHE A 69 -2.87 -12.12 -2.80
N ILE A 70 -3.58 -12.90 -3.61
CA ILE A 70 -2.98 -14.00 -4.41
C ILE A 70 -2.00 -13.45 -5.45
N GLY A 71 -2.30 -12.31 -6.08
CA GLY A 71 -1.46 -11.72 -7.12
C GLY A 71 -0.20 -11.00 -6.62
N ARG A 72 -0.13 -10.65 -5.33
CA ARG A 72 0.96 -9.82 -4.76
C ARG A 72 2.01 -10.59 -3.96
N GLY A 73 1.85 -11.90 -3.72
CA GLY A 73 2.82 -12.67 -2.96
C GLY A 73 2.57 -14.18 -2.94
N SER A 74 3.46 -14.91 -2.26
CA SER A 74 3.37 -16.37 -2.05
C SER A 74 2.44 -16.77 -0.89
N TYR A 75 1.46 -15.94 -0.54
CA TYR A 75 0.57 -16.18 0.58
C TYR A 75 -0.54 -17.18 0.20
N ARG A 76 -0.90 -18.05 1.14
CA ARG A 76 -2.06 -18.95 1.01
C ARG A 76 -3.29 -18.26 1.57
N VAL A 77 -4.30 -18.05 0.73
CA VAL A 77 -5.56 -17.41 1.15
C VAL A 77 -6.62 -18.45 1.44
N GLN A 78 -7.16 -18.45 2.65
CA GLN A 78 -8.23 -19.35 3.09
C GLN A 78 -9.44 -18.59 3.63
N THR A 79 -10.60 -19.23 3.67
CA THR A 79 -11.83 -18.63 4.22
C THR A 79 -11.98 -18.92 5.71
N ASP A 80 -11.39 -20.02 6.18
CA ASP A 80 -11.50 -20.46 7.57
C ASP A 80 -10.51 -19.70 8.46
N LEU A 81 -10.94 -19.35 9.67
CA LEU A 81 -10.09 -18.66 10.64
C LEU A 81 -9.14 -19.64 11.37
N GLY A 82 -9.40 -20.94 11.31
CA GLY A 82 -8.60 -21.97 11.94
C GLY A 82 -7.24 -22.12 11.26
N GLY A 83 -6.18 -21.86 12.02
CA GLY A 83 -4.81 -22.11 11.58
C GLY A 83 -4.24 -21.09 10.60
N ALA A 84 -4.87 -19.92 10.44
CA ALA A 84 -4.28 -18.81 9.70
C ALA A 84 -3.35 -17.97 10.59
N ASP A 85 -2.23 -17.53 10.04
CA ASP A 85 -1.26 -16.65 10.71
C ASP A 85 -1.78 -15.21 10.81
N ALA A 86 -2.70 -14.83 9.92
CA ALA A 86 -3.37 -13.54 9.92
C ALA A 86 -4.84 -13.67 9.47
N SER A 87 -5.72 -12.80 9.99
CA SER A 87 -7.11 -12.69 9.55
C SER A 87 -7.44 -11.28 9.09
N LEU A 88 -8.19 -11.17 7.98
CA LEU A 88 -8.69 -9.91 7.44
C LEU A 88 -10.21 -9.90 7.48
N THR A 89 -10.77 -9.22 8.47
CA THR A 89 -12.21 -9.03 8.62
C THR A 89 -12.56 -7.57 8.39
N GLY A 90 -13.75 -7.31 7.86
CA GLY A 90 -14.25 -5.96 7.63
C GLY A 90 -15.76 -5.94 7.44
N VAL A 91 -16.31 -4.74 7.55
CA VAL A 91 -17.74 -4.47 7.43
C VAL A 91 -17.94 -3.38 6.38
N ILE A 92 -18.81 -3.63 5.41
CA ILE A 92 -19.21 -2.67 4.39
C ILE A 92 -20.33 -1.81 4.99
N ASN A 93 -19.96 -0.61 5.41
CA ASN A 93 -20.89 0.32 6.07
C ASN A 93 -21.68 1.19 5.08
N ASP A 94 -21.07 1.58 3.97
CA ASP A 94 -21.69 2.41 2.93
C ASP A 94 -21.08 2.12 1.57
N ILE A 95 -21.89 2.25 0.51
CA ILE A 95 -21.44 2.16 -0.88
C ILE A 95 -21.97 3.39 -1.61
N THR A 96 -21.07 4.29 -1.99
CA THR A 96 -21.38 5.45 -2.81
C THR A 96 -20.86 5.23 -4.23
N ILE A 97 -21.76 5.25 -5.22
CA ILE A 97 -21.39 5.17 -6.64
C ILE A 97 -21.17 6.58 -7.16
N THR A 98 -19.90 6.98 -7.31
CA THR A 98 -19.54 8.25 -7.95
C THR A 98 -19.19 8.01 -9.43
N PRO A 99 -19.76 8.76 -10.38
CA PRO A 99 -19.36 8.67 -11.78
C PRO A 99 -17.89 9.08 -11.94
N ALA A 100 -17.08 8.20 -12.54
CA ALA A 100 -15.63 8.39 -12.61
C ALA A 100 -15.14 9.27 -13.78
N SER A 101 -16.03 9.77 -14.66
CA SER A 101 -15.60 10.58 -15.80
C SER A 101 -16.69 11.56 -16.29
N PHE A 102 -16.31 12.82 -16.47
CA PHE A 102 -16.92 13.70 -17.48
C PHE A 102 -16.01 13.67 -18.71
N THR A 103 -16.45 13.07 -19.81
CA THR A 103 -15.86 13.38 -21.13
C THR A 103 -16.18 14.85 -21.42
N ALA A 104 -15.23 15.61 -21.99
CA ALA A 104 -15.43 17.01 -22.37
C ALA A 104 -16.61 17.25 -23.35
N ASP A 105 -17.25 16.17 -23.82
CA ASP A 105 -18.33 16.15 -24.81
C ASP A 105 -19.68 15.62 -24.28
N GLN A 106 -19.87 15.42 -22.97
CA GLN A 106 -21.17 15.00 -22.40
C GLN A 106 -21.88 13.84 -23.16
N GLN A 107 -21.20 12.75 -23.51
CA GLN A 107 -21.88 11.56 -24.03
C GLN A 107 -21.53 10.31 -23.22
N ALA A 108 -22.59 9.64 -22.75
CA ALA A 108 -22.55 8.32 -22.14
C ALA A 108 -22.61 7.26 -23.26
N SER A 109 -21.56 6.44 -23.38
CA SER A 109 -21.60 5.23 -24.21
C SER A 109 -22.27 4.10 -23.42
N ARG A 110 -23.32 3.55 -24.03
CA ARG A 110 -24.21 2.48 -23.56
C ARG A 110 -23.50 1.15 -23.31
#